data_AF-A0A375HZ92-F1
#
_entry.id   AF-A0A375HZ92-F1
#
_cell.length_a   1.000
_cell.length_b   1.000
_cell.length_c   1.000
_cell.angle_alpha   90.00
_cell.angle_beta   90.00
_cell.angle_gamma   90.00
#
_symmetry.space_group_name_H-M   'P 1'
#
loop_
_entity.id
_entity.type
_entity.pdbx_description
1 polymer ?
#
loop_
_entity_poly.entity_id
_entity_poly.type
_entity_poly.pdbx_seq_one_letter_code
_entity_poly.pdbx_strand_id
1 'polypeptide(L)'
;MTPPPVALPALRPLVLQHALVLGACACLWAAMPRPAASPGSWMWNIGGLALATTLVFTRRHQPHIDDRDLDRILGCGGLLTAAWAALQWDAGEHPFAAGAAATSLVLGCLFWVLGTRESCWALPAAPAPLLGAVPALGSVPAGAVGLAACLLGAVVMAARRGPVPPGQLDRVDPRRLVVPAVAASLVLLAAWGWSW
;
A
#
# COMPACT_ATOMS: atom_id res chain seq x y z
N MET A 1 -43.35 11.50 -1.43
CA MET A 1 -42.32 11.26 -0.39
C MET A 1 -40.97 11.37 -1.07
N THR A 2 -40.25 12.47 -0.83
CA THR A 2 -38.85 12.61 -1.26
C THR A 2 -37.99 11.75 -0.35
N PRO A 3 -37.05 10.93 -0.87
CA PRO A 3 -36.10 10.23 -0.02
C PRO A 3 -35.28 11.27 0.77
N PRO A 4 -34.91 10.99 2.03
CA PRO A 4 -34.09 11.91 2.80
C PRO A 4 -32.75 12.13 2.07
N PRO A 5 -32.19 13.35 2.09
CA PRO A 5 -30.88 13.60 1.52
C PRO A 5 -29.86 12.72 2.27
N VAL A 6 -29.28 11.76 1.57
CA VAL A 6 -28.21 10.92 2.12
C VAL A 6 -27.07 11.83 2.54
N ALA A 7 -26.79 11.84 3.84
CA ALA A 7 -25.90 12.79 4.47
C ALA A 7 -24.45 12.61 3.98
N LEU A 8 -24.00 13.54 3.14
CA LEU A 8 -22.58 13.81 2.81
C LEU A 8 -21.60 13.86 4.03
N PRO A 9 -21.97 14.22 5.28
CA PRO A 9 -21.00 14.28 6.39
C PRO A 9 -20.32 12.95 6.78
N ALA A 10 -20.91 11.79 6.52
CA ALA A 10 -20.33 10.50 6.97
C ALA A 10 -19.15 10.01 6.11
N LEU A 11 -19.01 10.49 4.87
CA LEU A 11 -17.96 10.05 3.95
C LEU A 11 -16.58 10.67 4.29
N ARG A 12 -16.56 11.94 4.73
CA ARG A 12 -15.32 12.65 5.07
C ARG A 12 -14.47 11.95 6.15
N PRO A 13 -15.01 11.52 7.30
CA PRO A 13 -14.20 10.84 8.32
C PRO A 13 -13.68 9.48 7.84
N LEU A 14 -14.44 8.76 7.02
CA LEU A 14 -14.00 7.47 6.46
C LEU A 14 -12.87 7.67 5.43
N VAL A 15 -13.00 8.65 4.54
CA VAL A 15 -11.93 9.01 3.61
C VAL A 15 -10.65 9.40 4.36
N LEU A 16 -10.78 10.18 5.44
CA LEU A 16 -9.65 10.54 6.29
C LEU A 16 -9.00 9.32 6.94
N GLN A 17 -9.77 8.37 7.48
CA GLN A 17 -9.23 7.14 8.06
C GLN A 17 -8.41 6.33 7.04
N HIS A 18 -8.93 6.14 5.84
CA HIS A 18 -8.21 5.39 4.78
C HIS A 18 -6.99 6.15 4.29
N ALA A 19 -7.08 7.49 4.18
CA ALA A 19 -5.94 8.33 3.82
C ALA A 19 -4.84 8.24 4.88
N LEU A 20 -5.18 8.19 6.17
CA LEU A 20 -4.23 7.99 7.26
C LEU A 20 -3.60 6.59 7.21
N VAL A 21 -4.37 5.54 6.92
CA VAL A 21 -3.83 4.18 6.74
C VAL A 21 -2.86 4.14 5.55
N LEU A 22 -3.23 4.71 4.41
CA LEU A 22 -2.37 4.81 3.23
C LEU A 22 -1.11 5.65 3.51
N GLY A 23 -1.24 6.75 4.24
CA GLY A 23 -0.13 7.58 4.68
C GLY A 23 0.83 6.84 5.61
N ALA A 24 0.30 6.08 6.57
CA ALA A 24 1.09 5.22 7.45
C ALA A 24 1.82 4.13 6.63
N CYS A 25 1.13 3.48 5.68
CA CYS A 25 1.76 2.53 4.77
C CYS A 25 2.87 3.17 3.93
N ALA A 26 2.69 4.39 3.42
CA ALA A 26 3.73 5.12 2.72
C ALA A 26 4.94 5.41 3.63
N CYS A 27 4.70 5.76 4.89
CA CYS A 27 5.76 5.95 5.89
C CYS A 27 6.51 4.64 6.19
N LEU A 28 5.80 3.53 6.40
CA LEU A 28 6.41 2.21 6.60
C LEU A 28 7.26 1.80 5.41
N TRP A 29 6.76 2.05 4.20
CA TRP A 29 7.48 1.76 2.98
C TRP A 29 8.75 2.60 2.82
N ALA A 30 8.70 3.88 3.19
CA ALA A 30 9.83 4.79 3.17
C ALA A 30 10.84 4.52 4.30
N ALA A 31 10.37 3.98 5.43
CA ALA A 31 11.19 3.64 6.58
C ALA A 31 12.05 2.38 6.35
N MET A 32 11.74 1.55 5.35
CA MET A 32 12.58 0.40 5.02
C MET A 32 13.94 0.87 4.48
N PRO A 33 15.09 0.37 4.99
CA PRO A 33 16.40 0.82 4.53
C PRO A 33 16.60 0.48 3.06
N ARG A 34 17.12 1.44 2.29
CA ARG A 34 17.45 1.26 0.86
C ARG A 34 18.81 1.86 0.52
N PRO A 35 19.89 1.19 0.92
CA PRO A 35 21.20 1.56 0.41
C PRO A 35 21.25 1.30 -1.09
N ALA A 36 21.96 2.17 -1.81
CA ALA A 36 22.07 2.13 -3.27
C ALA A 36 20.72 2.25 -4.03
N ALA A 37 19.70 2.89 -3.44
CA ALA A 37 18.49 3.26 -4.17
C ALA A 37 18.86 4.11 -5.40
N SER A 38 18.41 3.65 -6.57
CA SER A 38 18.71 4.32 -7.82
C SER A 38 17.98 5.68 -7.91
N PRO A 39 18.54 6.68 -8.62
CA PRO A 39 18.00 8.04 -8.64
C PRO A 39 16.58 8.16 -9.19
N GLY A 40 16.13 7.21 -10.03
CA GLY A 40 14.78 7.16 -10.57
C GLY A 40 13.79 6.33 -9.76
N SER A 41 14.24 5.58 -8.75
CA SER A 41 13.39 4.68 -7.96
C SER A 41 12.25 5.42 -7.25
N TRP A 42 12.50 6.61 -6.70
CA TRP A 42 11.48 7.41 -6.01
C TRP A 42 10.30 7.78 -6.90
N MET A 43 10.52 7.96 -8.21
CA MET A 43 9.47 8.31 -9.17
C MET A 43 8.47 7.16 -9.34
N TRP A 44 8.97 5.92 -9.37
CA TRP A 44 8.14 4.73 -9.35
C TRP A 44 7.30 4.63 -8.07
N ASN A 45 7.87 4.99 -6.93
CA ASN A 45 7.18 4.92 -5.64
C ASN A 45 6.05 5.95 -5.55
N ILE A 46 6.31 7.17 -5.98
CA ILE A 46 5.28 8.22 -6.04
C ILE A 46 4.19 7.85 -7.03
N GLY A 47 4.56 7.33 -8.21
CA GLY A 47 3.60 6.83 -9.20
C GLY A 47 2.72 5.72 -8.64
N GLY A 48 3.33 4.72 -8.01
CA GLY A 48 2.64 3.63 -7.33
C GLY A 48 1.70 4.12 -6.23
N LEU A 49 2.15 5.03 -5.38
CA LEU A 49 1.32 5.62 -4.32
C LEU A 49 0.12 6.39 -4.88
N ALA A 50 0.33 7.20 -5.92
CA ALA A 50 -0.73 7.95 -6.58
C ALA A 50 -1.77 7.00 -7.21
N LEU A 51 -1.31 5.94 -7.88
CA LEU A 51 -2.16 4.91 -8.47
C LEU A 51 -2.93 4.15 -7.38
N ALA A 52 -2.27 3.69 -6.33
CA ALA A 52 -2.90 2.98 -5.20
C ALA A 52 -3.98 3.83 -4.54
N THR A 53 -3.67 5.09 -4.24
CA THR A 53 -4.61 6.06 -3.64
C THR A 53 -5.83 6.24 -4.55
N THR A 54 -5.60 6.39 -5.86
CA THR A 54 -6.69 6.52 -6.83
C THR A 54 -7.56 5.27 -6.90
N LEU A 55 -6.95 4.08 -6.87
CA LEU A 55 -7.69 2.81 -6.90
C LEU A 55 -8.53 2.60 -5.63
N VAL A 56 -8.06 3.05 -4.47
CA VAL A 56 -8.81 2.99 -3.20
C VAL A 56 -10.00 3.96 -3.21
N PHE A 57 -9.81 5.18 -3.72
CA PHE A 57 -10.82 6.25 -3.68
C PHE A 57 -11.69 6.38 -4.94
N THR A 58 -11.61 5.42 -5.85
CA THR A 58 -12.52 5.35 -7.01
C THR A 58 -13.62 4.31 -6.80
N ARG A 59 -14.75 4.48 -7.50
CA ARG A 59 -15.84 3.50 -7.46
C ARG A 59 -15.35 2.13 -7.93
N ARG A 60 -15.70 1.07 -7.21
CA ARG A 60 -15.32 -0.31 -7.56
C ARG A 60 -16.50 -1.26 -7.40
N HIS A 61 -16.54 -2.30 -8.21
CA HIS A 61 -17.54 -3.36 -8.09
C HIS A 61 -16.98 -4.42 -7.15
N GLN A 62 -17.43 -4.43 -5.89
CA GLN A 62 -16.97 -5.37 -4.88
C GLN A 62 -18.00 -6.47 -4.65
N PRO A 63 -17.66 -7.75 -4.87
CA PRO A 63 -18.44 -8.83 -4.29
C PRO A 63 -18.34 -8.76 -2.76
N HIS A 64 -19.40 -9.16 -2.07
CA HIS A 64 -19.43 -9.17 -0.61
C HIS A 64 -18.63 -10.37 -0.08
N ILE A 65 -17.30 -10.21 -0.02
CA ILE A 65 -16.38 -11.15 0.61
C ILE A 65 -15.96 -10.50 1.94
N ASP A 66 -16.59 -10.91 3.02
CA ASP A 66 -16.19 -10.58 4.41
C ASP A 66 -15.64 -11.85 5.06
N ASP A 67 -14.43 -12.24 4.63
CA ASP A 67 -13.71 -13.38 5.20
C ASP A 67 -12.54 -12.88 6.04
N ARG A 68 -12.82 -12.74 7.34
CA ARG A 68 -11.85 -12.24 8.31
C ARG A 68 -10.67 -13.18 8.52
N ASP A 69 -10.85 -14.47 8.29
CA ASP A 69 -9.77 -15.43 8.44
C ASP A 69 -8.84 -15.34 7.23
N LEU A 70 -9.40 -15.16 6.03
CA LEU A 70 -8.61 -14.85 4.84
C LEU A 70 -7.80 -13.55 4.99
N ASP A 71 -8.41 -12.49 5.52
CA ASP A 71 -7.73 -11.21 5.80
C ASP A 71 -6.51 -11.40 6.71
N ARG A 72 -6.66 -12.20 7.77
CA ARG A 72 -5.59 -12.51 8.71
C ARG A 72 -4.52 -13.41 8.12
N ILE A 73 -4.89 -14.39 7.30
CA ILE A 73 -3.95 -15.29 6.63
C ILE A 73 -3.08 -14.48 5.66
N LEU A 74 -3.69 -13.63 4.82
CA LEU A 74 -2.95 -12.79 3.89
C LEU A 74 -2.15 -11.69 4.60
N GLY A 75 -2.72 -11.11 5.66
CA GLY A 75 -2.02 -10.17 6.53
C GLY A 75 -0.76 -10.79 7.16
N CYS A 76 -0.89 -11.95 7.81
CA CYS A 76 0.25 -12.70 8.35
C CYS A 76 1.24 -13.07 7.26
N GLY A 77 0.76 -13.58 6.12
CA GLY A 77 1.60 -13.97 5.00
C GLY A 77 2.45 -12.81 4.48
N GLY A 78 1.86 -11.63 4.30
CA GLY A 78 2.58 -10.42 3.91
C GLY A 78 3.63 -9.99 4.93
N LEU A 79 3.27 -9.97 6.22
CA LEU A 79 4.17 -9.59 7.31
C LEU A 79 5.34 -10.58 7.47
N LEU A 80 5.08 -11.90 7.42
CA LEU A 80 6.10 -12.94 7.48
C LEU A 80 7.01 -12.91 6.25
N THR A 81 6.45 -12.67 5.06
CA THR A 81 7.24 -12.52 3.83
C THR A 81 8.15 -11.30 3.93
N ALA A 82 7.67 -10.20 4.51
CA ALA A 82 8.49 -9.01 4.73
C ALA A 82 9.64 -9.29 5.70
N ALA A 83 9.38 -9.94 6.84
CA ALA A 83 10.40 -10.33 7.81
C ALA A 83 11.44 -11.27 7.18
N TRP A 84 10.98 -12.29 6.46
CA TRP A 84 11.86 -13.23 5.77
C TRP A 84 12.73 -12.54 4.72
N ALA A 85 12.14 -11.68 3.88
CA ALA A 85 12.90 -10.95 2.87
C ALA A 85 13.92 -9.99 3.51
N ALA A 86 13.56 -9.33 4.62
CA ALA A 86 14.47 -8.45 5.33
C ALA A 86 15.68 -9.20 5.93
N LEU A 87 15.44 -10.37 6.54
CA LEU A 87 16.47 -11.15 7.24
C LEU A 87 17.30 -12.02 6.29
N GLN A 88 16.68 -12.70 5.34
CA GLN A 88 17.33 -13.71 4.51
C GLN A 88 18.15 -13.11 3.38
N TRP A 89 17.69 -12.00 2.84
CA TRP A 89 18.28 -11.34 1.67
C TRP A 89 18.95 -10.03 2.02
N ASP A 90 19.17 -9.76 3.32
CA ASP A 90 19.73 -8.52 3.84
C ASP A 90 19.20 -7.27 3.12
N ALA A 91 17.97 -6.86 3.46
CA ALA A 91 17.37 -5.67 2.87
C ALA A 91 18.24 -4.41 3.07
N GLY A 92 19.14 -4.42 4.06
CA GLY A 92 20.15 -3.39 4.30
C GLY A 92 21.30 -3.39 3.29
N GLU A 93 21.33 -4.29 2.31
CA GLU A 93 22.35 -4.33 1.26
C GLU A 93 21.77 -4.52 -0.15
N HIS A 94 20.58 -5.13 -0.25
CA HIS A 94 19.97 -5.51 -1.53
C HIS A 94 18.73 -4.66 -1.88
N PRO A 95 18.80 -3.75 -2.88
CA PRO A 95 17.69 -2.84 -3.22
C PRO A 95 16.37 -3.53 -3.56
N PHE A 96 16.43 -4.64 -4.30
CA PHE A 96 15.25 -5.42 -4.65
C PHE A 96 14.64 -6.12 -3.43
N ALA A 97 15.46 -6.69 -2.54
CA ALA A 97 15.01 -7.30 -1.31
C ALA A 97 14.32 -6.27 -0.41
N ALA A 98 14.89 -5.07 -0.28
CA ALA A 98 14.26 -3.96 0.44
C ALA A 98 12.93 -3.53 -0.18
N GLY A 99 12.86 -3.44 -1.51
CA GLY A 99 11.62 -3.14 -2.24
C GLY A 99 10.55 -4.22 -2.00
N ALA A 100 10.91 -5.50 -2.08
CA ALA A 100 10.04 -6.63 -1.83
C ALA A 100 9.56 -6.66 -0.37
N ALA A 101 10.47 -6.53 0.59
CA ALA A 101 10.15 -6.51 2.01
C ALA A 101 9.22 -5.35 2.36
N ALA A 102 9.49 -4.14 1.85
CA ALA A 102 8.65 -2.96 2.08
C ALA A 102 7.24 -3.14 1.47
N THR A 103 7.17 -3.68 0.26
CA THR A 103 5.89 -3.91 -0.43
C THR A 103 5.07 -4.99 0.27
N SER A 104 5.70 -6.11 0.66
CA SER A 104 5.03 -7.17 1.43
C SER A 104 4.58 -6.68 2.81
N LEU A 105 5.36 -5.81 3.47
CA LEU A 105 5.00 -5.22 4.75
C LEU A 105 3.74 -4.37 4.61
N VAL A 106 3.71 -3.49 3.61
CA VAL A 106 2.54 -2.65 3.30
C VAL A 106 1.32 -3.50 2.98
N LEU A 107 1.46 -4.51 2.11
CA LEU A 107 0.35 -5.39 1.76
C LEU A 107 -0.17 -6.16 2.96
N GLY A 108 0.70 -6.71 3.80
CA GLY A 108 0.32 -7.38 5.04
C GLY A 108 -0.46 -6.46 5.99
N CYS A 109 0.00 -5.21 6.14
CA CYS A 109 -0.71 -4.21 6.93
C CYS A 109 -2.08 -3.86 6.34
N LEU A 110 -2.17 -3.64 5.03
CA LEU A 110 -3.42 -3.32 4.35
C LEU A 110 -4.43 -4.47 4.48
N PHE A 111 -4.03 -5.71 4.21
CA PHE A 111 -4.91 -6.87 4.37
C PHE A 111 -5.42 -7.03 5.79
N TRP A 112 -4.59 -6.79 6.80
CA TRP A 112 -5.01 -6.88 8.19
C TRP A 112 -5.99 -5.77 8.60
N VAL A 113 -5.70 -4.53 8.19
CA VAL A 113 -6.42 -3.33 8.66
C VAL A 113 -7.70 -3.09 7.85
N LEU A 114 -7.59 -3.11 6.52
CA LEU A 114 -8.68 -2.79 5.59
C LEU A 114 -9.37 -4.05 5.03
N GLY A 115 -8.77 -5.22 5.21
CA GLY A 115 -9.28 -6.47 4.65
C GLY A 115 -8.98 -6.64 3.16
N THR A 116 -9.19 -7.85 2.68
CA THR A 116 -9.05 -8.28 1.28
C THR A 116 -9.94 -7.49 0.35
N ARG A 117 -11.20 -7.25 0.78
CA ARG A 117 -12.19 -6.46 0.05
C ARG A 117 -11.57 -5.18 -0.48
N GLU A 118 -10.90 -4.42 0.38
CA GLU A 118 -10.35 -3.11 0.05
C GLU A 118 -8.94 -3.19 -0.54
N SER A 119 -8.08 -4.01 0.05
CA SER A 119 -6.65 -4.06 -0.25
C SER A 119 -6.36 -4.64 -1.63
N CYS A 120 -7.16 -5.61 -2.10
CA CYS A 120 -7.00 -6.21 -3.42
C CYS A 120 -7.11 -5.19 -4.55
N TRP A 121 -7.84 -4.09 -4.34
CA TRP A 121 -7.94 -3.02 -5.35
C TRP A 121 -6.67 -2.18 -5.47
N ALA A 122 -5.83 -2.12 -4.44
CA ALA A 122 -4.55 -1.43 -4.49
C ALA A 122 -3.43 -2.29 -5.10
N LEU A 123 -3.62 -3.62 -5.20
CA LEU A 123 -2.60 -4.55 -5.73
C LEU A 123 -2.05 -4.18 -7.11
N PRO A 124 -2.84 -3.67 -8.08
CA PRO A 124 -2.29 -3.26 -9.38
C PRO A 124 -1.21 -2.17 -9.29
N ALA A 125 -1.10 -1.46 -8.17
CA ALA A 125 -0.05 -0.48 -7.93
C ALA A 125 1.23 -1.08 -7.29
N ALA A 126 1.16 -2.28 -6.71
CA ALA A 126 2.29 -2.93 -6.05
C ALA A 126 3.51 -3.20 -6.96
N PRO A 127 3.36 -3.45 -8.28
CA PRO A 127 4.52 -3.62 -9.16
C PRO A 127 5.39 -2.37 -9.27
N ALA A 128 4.82 -1.16 -9.17
CA ALA A 128 5.58 0.08 -9.37
C ALA A 128 6.79 0.21 -8.43
N PRO A 129 6.65 0.11 -7.09
CA PRO A 129 7.81 0.17 -6.19
C PRO A 129 8.82 -0.97 -6.42
N LEU A 130 8.36 -2.16 -6.85
CA LEU A 130 9.25 -3.28 -7.17
C LEU A 130 10.07 -3.02 -8.44
N LEU A 131 9.45 -2.48 -9.49
CA LEU A 131 10.13 -2.09 -10.72
C LEU A 131 11.15 -0.99 -10.46
N GLY A 132 10.84 -0.02 -9.60
CA GLY A 132 11.80 0.99 -9.17
C GLY A 132 13.02 0.44 -8.42
N ALA A 133 12.90 -0.74 -7.81
CA ALA A 133 13.98 -1.44 -7.16
C ALA A 133 14.85 -2.29 -8.12
N VAL A 134 14.42 -2.47 -9.38
CA VAL A 134 15.21 -3.16 -10.41
C VAL A 134 16.27 -2.18 -10.96
N PRO A 135 17.57 -2.51 -10.90
CA PRO A 135 18.64 -1.60 -11.32
C PRO A 135 18.48 -1.04 -12.74
N ALA A 136 18.05 -1.89 -13.69
CA ALA A 136 17.85 -1.50 -15.09
C ALA A 136 16.71 -0.47 -15.28
N LEU A 137 15.74 -0.43 -14.37
CA LEU A 137 14.60 0.50 -14.39
C LEU A 137 14.77 1.65 -13.39
N GLY A 138 15.92 1.71 -12.72
CA GLY A 138 16.25 2.69 -11.70
C GLY A 138 16.78 4.03 -12.22
N SER A 139 16.98 4.16 -13.53
CA SER A 139 17.44 5.42 -14.14
C SER A 139 16.36 6.50 -14.07
N VAL A 140 16.75 7.78 -14.08
CA VAL A 140 15.79 8.90 -14.08
C VAL A 140 14.81 8.83 -15.28
N PRO A 141 15.24 8.52 -16.52
CA PRO A 141 14.31 8.36 -17.64
C PRO A 141 13.31 7.22 -17.41
N ALA A 142 13.77 6.06 -16.93
CA ALA A 142 12.88 4.93 -16.64
C ALA A 142 11.90 5.27 -15.51
N GLY A 143 12.36 5.94 -14.46
CA GLY A 143 11.52 6.47 -13.39
C GLY A 143 10.47 7.47 -13.87
N ALA A 144 10.82 8.37 -14.79
CA ALA A 144 9.89 9.32 -15.38
C ALA A 144 8.80 8.62 -16.20
N VAL A 145 9.17 7.61 -16.99
CA VAL A 145 8.21 6.77 -17.73
C VAL A 145 7.29 6.03 -16.75
N GLY A 146 7.85 5.44 -15.69
CA GLY A 146 7.08 4.74 -14.66
C GLY A 146 6.08 5.65 -13.96
N LEU A 147 6.51 6.85 -13.55
CA LEU A 147 5.65 7.87 -12.95
C LEU A 147 4.53 8.27 -13.92
N ALA A 148 4.87 8.61 -15.17
CA ALA A 148 3.90 9.01 -16.18
C ALA A 148 2.87 7.90 -16.44
N ALA A 149 3.31 6.64 -16.56
CA ALA A 149 2.43 5.50 -16.74
C ALA A 149 1.48 5.30 -15.56
N CYS A 150 1.99 5.41 -14.33
CA CYS A 150 1.16 5.30 -13.13
C CYS A 150 0.14 6.44 -13.01
N LEU A 151 0.57 7.68 -13.29
CA LEU A 151 -0.31 8.85 -13.27
C LEU A 151 -1.38 8.77 -14.37
N LEU A 152 -1.02 8.31 -15.57
CA LEU A 152 -1.98 8.09 -16.64
C LEU A 152 -2.99 7.00 -16.25
N GLY A 153 -2.52 5.89 -15.68
CA GLY A 153 -3.38 4.86 -15.11
C GLY A 153 -4.34 5.41 -14.06
N ALA A 154 -3.84 6.23 -13.13
CA ALA A 154 -4.63 6.90 -12.12
C ALA A 154 -5.71 7.81 -12.74
N VAL A 155 -5.33 8.69 -13.65
CA VAL A 155 -6.27 9.58 -14.35
C VAL A 155 -7.34 8.79 -15.10
N VAL A 156 -6.95 7.74 -15.84
CA VAL A 156 -7.90 6.90 -16.58
C VAL A 156 -8.87 6.20 -15.61
N MET A 157 -8.39 5.69 -14.47
CA MET A 157 -9.26 5.06 -13.47
C MET A 157 -10.19 6.08 -12.82
N ALA A 158 -9.69 7.25 -12.43
CA ALA A 158 -10.49 8.34 -11.88
C ALA A 158 -11.58 8.79 -12.84
N ALA A 159 -11.23 9.01 -14.11
CA ALA A 159 -12.17 9.43 -15.15
C ALA A 159 -13.24 8.37 -15.46
N ARG A 160 -12.86 7.09 -15.51
CA ARG A 160 -13.79 6.00 -15.87
C ARG A 160 -14.72 5.60 -14.73
N ARG A 161 -14.25 5.65 -13.49
CA ARG A 161 -14.97 5.10 -12.33
C ARG A 161 -15.65 6.19 -11.50
N GLY A 162 -15.12 7.40 -11.53
CA GLY A 162 -15.55 8.47 -10.64
C GLY A 162 -15.19 8.19 -9.17
N PRO A 163 -15.56 9.12 -8.27
CA PRO A 163 -15.22 9.02 -6.85
C PRO A 163 -15.95 7.86 -6.16
N VAL A 164 -15.35 7.40 -5.06
CA VAL A 164 -15.93 6.39 -4.18
C VAL A 164 -17.33 6.78 -3.68
N PRO A 165 -18.36 5.92 -3.86
CA PRO A 165 -19.70 6.19 -3.36
C PRO A 165 -19.80 5.98 -1.83
N PRO A 166 -20.79 6.60 -1.16
CA PRO A 166 -21.10 6.33 0.24
C PRO A 166 -21.36 4.84 0.47
N GLY A 167 -20.75 4.26 1.52
CA GLY A 167 -20.93 2.85 1.88
C GLY A 167 -19.94 1.86 1.22
N GLN A 168 -19.02 2.33 0.35
CA GLN A 168 -17.95 1.47 -0.18
C GLN A 168 -16.74 1.35 0.75
N LEU A 169 -16.49 2.36 1.59
CA LEU A 169 -15.42 2.37 2.58
C LEU A 169 -15.99 1.96 3.94
N ASP A 170 -15.35 0.98 4.57
CA ASP A 170 -15.77 0.51 5.89
C ASP A 170 -15.03 1.23 7.01
N ARG A 171 -15.64 1.33 8.19
CA ARG A 171 -14.95 1.96 9.34
C ARG A 171 -13.75 1.10 9.75
N VAL A 172 -12.59 1.73 9.88
CA VAL A 172 -11.40 1.07 10.42
C VAL A 172 -11.53 0.94 11.93
N ASP A 173 -11.53 -0.30 12.45
CA ASP A 173 -11.48 -0.57 13.88
C ASP A 173 -10.06 -0.31 14.41
N PRO A 174 -9.85 0.63 15.35
CA PRO A 174 -8.53 0.93 15.91
C PRO A 174 -7.81 -0.29 16.48
N ARG A 175 -8.54 -1.30 16.98
CA ARG A 175 -7.95 -2.53 17.52
C ARG A 175 -7.19 -3.33 16.45
N ARG A 176 -7.57 -3.18 15.17
CA ARG A 176 -6.89 -3.83 14.04
C ARG A 176 -5.53 -3.22 13.74
N LEU A 177 -5.20 -2.04 14.27
CA LEU A 177 -3.90 -1.40 14.03
C LEU A 177 -2.78 -1.96 14.92
N VAL A 178 -3.11 -2.58 16.05
CA VAL A 178 -2.12 -3.02 17.06
C VAL A 178 -1.18 -4.07 16.49
N VAL A 179 -1.70 -5.16 15.94
CA VAL A 179 -0.87 -6.26 15.42
C VAL A 179 0.02 -5.82 14.26
N PRO A 180 -0.48 -5.12 13.22
CA PRO A 180 0.35 -4.60 12.15
C PRO A 180 1.39 -3.59 12.63
N ALA A 181 1.07 -2.72 13.59
CA ALA A 181 2.03 -1.76 14.12
C ALA A 181 3.19 -2.45 14.85
N VAL A 182 2.90 -3.44 15.69
CA VAL A 182 3.92 -4.24 16.37
C VAL A 182 4.76 -5.00 15.35
N ALA A 183 4.12 -5.72 14.42
CA ALA A 183 4.83 -6.49 13.39
C ALA A 183 5.70 -5.59 12.50
N ALA A 184 5.19 -4.45 12.05
CA ALA A 184 5.95 -3.51 11.23
C ALA A 184 7.14 -2.93 11.99
N SER A 185 6.99 -2.62 13.28
CA SER A 185 8.09 -2.18 14.12
C SER A 185 9.18 -3.24 14.22
N LEU A 186 8.81 -4.51 14.45
CA LEU A 186 9.75 -5.63 14.50
C LEU A 186 10.47 -5.86 13.16
N VAL A 187 9.74 -5.81 12.04
CA VAL A 187 10.32 -5.95 10.69
C VAL A 187 11.30 -4.82 10.39
N LEU A 188 10.95 -3.58 10.71
CA LEU A 188 11.84 -2.44 10.52
C LEU A 188 13.09 -2.56 11.41
N LEU A 189 12.94 -2.91 12.69
CA LEU A 189 14.07 -3.13 13.58
C LEU A 189 15.01 -4.24 13.06
N ALA A 190 14.45 -5.32 12.53
CA ALA A 190 15.23 -6.38 11.90
C ALA A 190 15.97 -5.91 10.64
N ALA A 191 15.28 -5.16 9.78
CA ALA A 191 15.82 -4.67 8.51
C ALA A 191 16.95 -3.63 8.70
N TRP A 192 16.86 -2.79 9.73
CA TRP A 192 17.90 -1.81 10.08
C TRP A 192 19.10 -2.44 10.81
N GLY A 193 19.06 -3.75 11.08
CA GLY A 193 20.09 -4.45 11.84
C GLY A 193 19.97 -4.15 13.32
N TRP A 194 19.77 -5.19 14.14
CA TRP A 194 20.00 -5.10 15.59
C TRP A 194 21.49 -4.88 15.84
N SER A 195 21.94 -3.63 15.82
CA SER A 195 23.27 -3.23 16.31
C SER A 195 23.12 -2.61 17.70
N TRP A 196 23.35 -3.44 18.71
CA TRP A 196 23.86 -3.04 20.03
C TRP A 196 25.34 -3.38 20.08
#